data_AF-A0A7Y5MVW0-F1
#
_entry.id   AF-A0A7Y5MVW0-F1
#
_cell.length_a   1.000
_cell.length_b   1.000
_cell.length_c   1.000
_cell.angle_alpha   90.00
_cell.angle_beta   90.00
_cell.angle_gamma   90.00
#
_symmetry.space_group_name_H-M   'P 1'
#
loop_
_entity.id
_entity.type
_entity.pdbx_description
1 polymer ?
#
loop_
_entity_poly.entity_id
_entity_poly.type
_entity_poly.pdbx_seq_one_letter_code
_entity_poly.pdbx_strand_id
1 'polypeptide(L)'
;MADKSALLTWKKIQSEPNGDDLAEALRCEVRDPLWLLARQWQLGEFKADDAGMAAYASLTGQSTPLQRFAPSGYPMQSLSVSTPLNTAVERLMPHFDLGWRIEMGRSWRRTLLQAGKTAAWESFRQNPYLQFKQVTPAFEPENAEILAASHEPYAQMLAACAAGRAIDGERLFNLIENKKASDFLNTPDPVVDDLGKKWVTRVREQLGVPSNCWDPERLEYRFESVAALPGGTTVCLNTPEYNGQTLGWQDFVQSAGNPALQKDLDPTLAMEHRRTFIPTRVSFPGMPRARWWEMEDNTIDLSNVKAAKTDTGVLLLAEFCLLYSNDWLLIPLSVPVGHLVKKSLGA
;
A
#
# COMPACT_ATOMS: atom_id res chain seq x y z
N MET A 1 41.48 29.47 -50.14
CA MET A 1 40.59 28.46 -49.54
C MET A 1 41.38 27.74 -48.48
N ALA A 2 40.95 27.83 -47.21
CA ALA A 2 41.64 27.19 -46.10
C ALA A 2 41.41 25.67 -46.13
N ASP A 3 42.50 24.94 -45.99
CA ASP A 3 42.58 23.48 -45.94
C ASP A 3 41.83 22.98 -44.69
N LYS A 4 40.79 22.17 -44.88
CA LYS A 4 40.02 21.57 -43.79
C LYS A 4 40.75 20.31 -43.34
N SER A 5 41.62 20.44 -42.35
CA SER A 5 42.19 19.32 -41.61
C SER A 5 41.07 18.52 -40.96
N ALA A 6 40.86 17.28 -41.41
CA ALA A 6 39.92 16.35 -40.80
C ALA A 6 40.47 15.88 -39.44
N LEU A 7 39.79 16.24 -38.36
CA LEU A 7 40.05 15.72 -37.02
C LEU A 7 39.61 14.26 -36.95
N LEU A 8 40.56 13.35 -36.87
CA LEU A 8 40.31 11.92 -36.73
C LEU A 8 39.88 11.65 -35.28
N THR A 9 38.57 11.44 -35.08
CA THR A 9 37.99 11.11 -33.77
C THR A 9 37.66 9.62 -33.71
N TRP A 10 38.36 8.90 -32.84
CA TRP A 10 38.12 7.48 -32.60
C TRP A 10 36.94 7.32 -31.63
N LYS A 11 35.82 6.77 -32.10
CA LYS A 11 34.61 6.56 -31.28
C LYS A 11 34.64 5.25 -30.47
N LYS A 12 35.29 4.21 -31.00
CA LYS A 12 35.27 2.87 -30.41
C LYS A 12 36.51 2.09 -30.84
N ILE A 13 37.12 1.39 -29.88
CA ILE A 13 38.13 0.38 -30.12
C ILE A 13 37.41 -0.97 -30.01
N GLN A 14 37.50 -1.80 -31.04
CA GLN A 14 36.98 -3.17 -31.01
C GLN A 14 38.13 -4.13 -31.33
N SER A 15 38.20 -5.25 -30.61
CA SER A 15 39.13 -6.33 -30.96
C SER A 15 38.48 -7.23 -32.01
N GLU A 16 39.12 -7.38 -33.16
CA GLU A 16 38.77 -8.40 -34.14
C GLU A 16 39.72 -9.59 -33.97
N PRO A 17 39.22 -10.79 -33.61
CA PRO A 17 40.06 -11.97 -33.53
C PRO A 17 40.49 -12.39 -34.94
N ASN A 18 41.80 -12.57 -35.15
CA ASN A 18 42.39 -12.93 -36.44
C ASN A 18 42.53 -14.47 -36.63
N GLY A 19 41.81 -15.29 -35.87
CA GLY A 19 41.87 -16.75 -36.01
C GLY A 19 40.92 -17.53 -35.10
N ASP A 20 40.74 -18.82 -35.41
CA ASP A 20 39.81 -19.72 -34.71
C ASP A 20 40.43 -20.43 -33.49
N ASP A 21 41.70 -20.18 -33.18
CA ASP A 21 42.38 -20.81 -32.02
C ASP A 21 42.04 -20.10 -30.71
N LEU A 22 41.01 -20.62 -30.04
CA LEU A 22 40.55 -20.15 -28.74
C LEU A 22 41.53 -20.49 -27.60
N ALA A 23 42.46 -21.44 -27.80
CA ALA A 23 43.38 -21.85 -26.73
C ALA A 23 44.33 -20.71 -26.34
N GLU A 24 44.74 -19.87 -27.29
CA GLU A 24 45.57 -18.69 -27.00
C GLU A 24 44.84 -17.63 -26.19
N ALA A 25 43.58 -17.34 -26.54
CA ALA A 25 42.74 -16.40 -25.81
C ALA A 25 42.45 -16.86 -24.38
N LEU A 26 42.22 -18.17 -24.19
CA LEU A 26 41.93 -18.77 -22.88
C LEU A 26 43.13 -18.81 -21.93
N ARG A 27 44.37 -18.66 -22.44
CA ARG A 27 45.58 -18.65 -21.59
C ARG A 27 45.74 -17.35 -20.79
N CYS A 28 45.06 -16.26 -21.15
CA CYS A 28 45.13 -14.96 -20.47
C CYS A 28 46.56 -14.51 -20.15
N GLU A 29 47.50 -14.72 -21.07
CA GLU A 29 48.92 -14.42 -20.86
C GLU A 29 49.15 -12.91 -20.76
N VAL A 30 49.86 -12.48 -19.71
CA VAL A 30 50.28 -11.09 -19.55
C VAL A 30 51.47 -10.82 -20.47
N ARG A 31 51.21 -10.23 -21.65
CA ARG A 31 52.23 -9.95 -22.66
C ARG A 31 53.15 -8.77 -22.32
N ASP A 32 52.66 -7.79 -21.58
CA ASP A 32 53.45 -6.63 -21.13
C ASP A 32 53.10 -6.24 -19.68
N PRO A 33 53.77 -6.85 -18.69
CA PRO A 33 53.58 -6.51 -17.28
C PRO A 33 53.98 -5.06 -16.97
N LEU A 34 55.00 -4.51 -17.65
CA LEU A 34 55.49 -3.16 -17.40
C LEU A 34 54.48 -2.11 -17.84
N TRP A 35 53.82 -2.32 -18.98
CA TRP A 35 52.73 -1.47 -19.44
C TRP A 35 51.56 -1.46 -18.46
N LEU A 36 51.13 -2.63 -17.94
CA LEU A 36 50.07 -2.71 -16.94
C LEU A 36 50.43 -1.95 -15.66
N LEU A 37 51.66 -2.11 -15.15
CA LEU A 37 52.14 -1.40 -13.97
C LEU A 37 52.25 0.11 -14.21
N ALA A 38 52.74 0.53 -15.39
CA ALA A 38 52.80 1.94 -15.76
C ALA A 38 51.39 2.57 -15.86
N ARG A 39 50.39 1.81 -16.32
CA ARG A 39 49.00 2.24 -16.32
C ARG A 39 48.42 2.41 -14.91
N GLN A 40 48.70 1.48 -14.00
CA GLN A 40 48.33 1.63 -12.58
C GLN A 40 48.95 2.89 -11.98
N TRP A 41 50.24 3.14 -12.25
CA TRP A 41 50.91 4.35 -11.80
C TRP A 41 50.27 5.64 -12.34
N GLN A 42 49.92 5.68 -13.63
CA GLN A 42 49.29 6.85 -14.26
C GLN A 42 47.91 7.17 -13.67
N LEU A 43 47.12 6.15 -13.33
CA LEU A 43 45.81 6.30 -12.68
C LEU A 43 45.92 6.62 -11.19
N GLY A 44 47.13 6.65 -10.64
CA GLY A 44 47.36 6.98 -9.24
C GLY A 44 47.15 5.81 -8.27
N GLU A 45 47.06 4.56 -8.73
CA GLU A 45 46.91 3.38 -7.86
C GLU A 45 48.09 3.21 -6.87
N PHE A 46 49.27 3.71 -7.22
CA PHE A 46 50.43 3.71 -6.31
C PHE A 46 50.46 4.92 -5.37
N LYS A 47 49.51 5.85 -5.51
CA LYS A 47 49.25 6.86 -4.48
C LYS A 47 48.30 6.21 -3.49
N ALA A 48 48.84 5.85 -2.33
CA ALA A 48 48.02 5.44 -1.22
C ALA A 48 47.17 6.65 -0.79
N ASP A 49 45.90 6.63 -1.15
CA ASP A 49 44.91 7.51 -0.53
C ASP A 49 44.32 6.77 0.67
N ASP A 50 43.97 7.50 1.73
CA ASP A 50 43.28 6.92 2.91
C ASP A 50 41.80 6.64 2.58
N ALA A 51 41.60 5.79 1.57
CA ALA A 51 40.30 5.32 1.10
C ALA A 51 39.81 4.17 1.98
N GLY A 52 39.78 4.43 3.29
CA GLY A 52 39.23 3.52 4.28
C GLY A 52 37.77 3.19 3.98
N MET A 53 37.41 1.92 4.15
CA MET A 53 36.02 1.47 4.08
C MET A 53 35.52 1.16 5.47
N ALA A 54 34.22 1.34 5.71
CA ALA A 54 33.61 0.91 6.96
C ALA A 54 33.79 -0.60 7.14
N ALA A 55 34.55 -1.01 8.14
CA ALA A 55 34.78 -2.42 8.46
C ALA A 55 33.53 -3.07 9.08
N TYR A 56 32.79 -2.29 9.86
CA TYR A 56 31.53 -2.68 10.46
C TYR A 56 30.65 -1.44 10.64
N ALA A 57 29.35 -1.62 10.56
CA ALA A 57 28.36 -0.62 10.94
C ALA A 57 27.36 -1.24 11.92
N SER A 58 27.05 -0.51 12.99
CA SER A 58 26.03 -0.91 13.94
C SER A 58 24.81 -0.01 13.79
N LEU A 59 23.68 -0.62 13.44
CA LEU A 59 22.40 0.04 13.32
C LEU A 59 21.54 -0.31 14.54
N THR A 60 21.10 0.73 15.25
CA THR A 60 20.03 0.61 16.24
C THR A 60 18.79 1.33 15.73
N GLY A 61 17.64 0.73 15.96
CA GLY A 61 16.38 1.29 15.53
C GLY A 61 15.23 0.74 16.36
N GLN A 62 14.11 1.42 16.30
CA GLN A 62 12.89 1.01 16.96
C GLN A 62 11.79 1.00 15.92
N SER A 63 10.99 -0.07 15.87
CA SER A 63 9.80 -0.13 15.02
C SER A 63 8.57 -0.32 15.88
N THR A 64 7.50 0.41 15.60
CA THR A 64 6.21 0.24 16.28
C THR A 64 5.09 0.10 15.26
N PRO A 65 4.15 -0.83 15.42
CA PRO A 65 3.04 -0.96 14.49
C PRO A 65 2.16 0.29 14.55
N LEU A 66 1.54 0.63 13.42
CA LEU A 66 0.34 1.47 13.45
C LEU A 66 -0.75 0.68 14.17
N GLN A 67 -1.36 1.28 15.19
CA GLN A 67 -2.30 0.56 16.06
C GLN A 67 -3.73 0.97 15.84
N ARG A 68 -3.94 2.20 15.35
CA ARG A 68 -5.26 2.79 15.19
C ARG A 68 -5.27 3.70 13.99
N PHE A 69 -6.44 3.84 13.38
CA PHE A 69 -6.68 4.78 12.30
C PHE A 69 -8.08 5.39 12.42
N ALA A 70 -8.30 6.55 11.82
CA ALA A 70 -9.59 7.19 11.70
C ALA A 70 -9.73 7.83 10.32
N PRO A 71 -10.90 7.69 9.66
CA PRO A 71 -11.25 8.57 8.57
C PRO A 71 -11.40 10.01 9.05
N SER A 72 -11.26 10.96 8.13
CA SER A 72 -11.51 12.37 8.44
C SER A 72 -12.94 12.58 8.95
N GLY A 73 -13.10 12.94 10.22
CA GLY A 73 -14.40 13.22 10.83
C GLY A 73 -15.21 12.01 11.36
N TYR A 74 -14.66 10.79 11.30
CA TYR A 74 -15.35 9.56 11.73
C TYR A 74 -14.72 8.92 12.97
N PRO A 75 -15.43 8.01 13.66
CA PRO A 75 -14.91 7.35 14.85
C PRO A 75 -13.66 6.51 14.57
N MET A 76 -12.76 6.52 15.55
CA MET A 76 -11.51 5.77 15.58
C MET A 76 -11.71 4.26 15.52
N GLN A 77 -10.80 3.58 14.85
CA GLN A 77 -10.80 2.11 14.70
C GLN A 77 -9.44 1.53 15.08
N SER A 78 -9.46 0.32 15.65
CA SER A 78 -8.25 -0.46 15.88
C SER A 78 -7.74 -1.04 14.57
N LEU A 79 -6.42 -1.01 14.40
CA LEU A 79 -5.73 -1.65 13.31
C LEU A 79 -5.11 -2.94 13.82
N SER A 80 -5.45 -4.06 13.18
CA SER A 80 -4.76 -5.32 13.43
C SER A 80 -3.48 -5.37 12.63
N VAL A 81 -2.38 -5.83 13.24
CA VAL A 81 -1.10 -6.08 12.55
C VAL A 81 -1.25 -7.10 11.40
N SER A 82 -2.27 -7.96 11.46
CA SER A 82 -2.56 -8.95 10.41
C SER A 82 -3.23 -8.37 9.16
N THR A 83 -3.82 -7.19 9.25
CA THR A 83 -4.55 -6.55 8.15
C THR A 83 -3.72 -5.40 7.59
N PRO A 84 -3.31 -5.45 6.30
CA PRO A 84 -2.64 -4.33 5.67
C PRO A 84 -3.46 -3.04 5.80
N LEU A 85 -2.78 -1.92 6.07
CA LEU A 85 -3.45 -0.63 6.30
C LEU A 85 -4.31 -0.20 5.11
N ASN A 86 -3.82 -0.40 3.88
CA ASN A 86 -4.56 -0.08 2.66
C ASN A 86 -5.89 -0.87 2.60
N THR A 87 -5.90 -2.15 3.00
CA THR A 87 -7.13 -2.95 3.07
C THR A 87 -8.13 -2.43 4.10
N ALA A 88 -7.65 -1.85 5.20
CA ALA A 88 -8.52 -1.28 6.23
C ALA A 88 -9.11 0.08 5.80
N VAL A 89 -8.33 0.88 5.07
CA VAL A 89 -8.69 2.24 4.61
C VAL A 89 -9.55 2.20 3.35
N GLU A 90 -9.19 1.38 2.36
CA GLU A 90 -9.89 1.32 1.06
C GLU A 90 -11.22 0.60 1.13
N ARG A 91 -11.51 -0.04 2.26
CA ARG A 91 -12.75 -0.75 2.41
C ARG A 91 -13.88 0.28 2.36
N LEU A 92 -14.84 0.04 1.47
CA LEU A 92 -16.07 0.81 1.34
C LEU A 92 -17.25 -0.04 1.79
N MET A 93 -18.32 0.61 2.25
CA MET A 93 -19.57 -0.09 2.50
C MET A 93 -20.10 -0.61 1.16
N PRO A 94 -20.21 -1.93 0.95
CA PRO A 94 -20.76 -2.45 -0.29
C PRO A 94 -22.26 -2.16 -0.34
N HIS A 95 -22.77 -1.79 -1.50
CA HIS A 95 -24.21 -1.81 -1.76
C HIS A 95 -24.70 -3.25 -1.80
N PHE A 96 -25.89 -3.52 -1.27
CA PHE A 96 -26.40 -4.89 -1.30
C PHE A 96 -26.99 -5.15 -2.68
N ASP A 97 -26.43 -6.13 -3.40
CA ASP A 97 -27.08 -6.62 -4.61
C ASP A 97 -28.46 -7.26 -4.28
N LEU A 98 -29.26 -7.53 -5.33
CA LEU A 98 -30.59 -8.11 -5.14
C LEU A 98 -30.57 -9.45 -4.39
N GLY A 99 -29.51 -10.25 -4.57
CA GLY A 99 -29.33 -11.53 -3.88
C GLY A 99 -29.04 -11.32 -2.40
N TRP A 100 -28.11 -10.43 -2.07
CA TRP A 100 -27.76 -10.04 -0.71
C TRP A 100 -28.95 -9.43 0.04
N ARG A 101 -29.74 -8.57 -0.60
CA ARG A 101 -30.99 -8.04 -0.02
C ARG A 101 -31.92 -9.17 0.44
N ILE A 102 -32.11 -10.18 -0.41
CA ILE A 102 -32.97 -11.33 -0.09
C ILE A 102 -32.33 -12.22 0.98
N GLU A 103 -31.04 -12.55 0.85
CA GLU A 103 -30.32 -13.40 1.81
C GLU A 103 -30.28 -12.79 3.20
N MET A 104 -30.05 -11.48 3.31
CA MET A 104 -30.08 -10.78 4.58
C MET A 104 -31.47 -10.83 5.21
N GLY A 105 -32.52 -10.65 4.40
CA GLY A 105 -33.91 -10.85 4.84
C GLY A 105 -34.20 -12.28 5.33
N ARG A 106 -33.69 -13.30 4.62
CA ARG A 106 -33.79 -14.71 5.02
C ARG A 106 -33.01 -14.99 6.32
N SER A 107 -31.88 -14.34 6.51
CA SER A 107 -31.07 -14.50 7.72
C SER A 107 -31.77 -13.93 8.95
N TRP A 108 -32.49 -12.81 8.81
CA TRP A 108 -33.35 -12.26 9.85
C TRP A 108 -34.50 -13.20 10.20
N ARG A 109 -35.21 -13.73 9.18
CA ARG A 109 -36.22 -14.78 9.36
C ARG A 109 -35.67 -15.95 10.17
N ARG A 110 -34.52 -16.48 9.77
CA ARG A 110 -33.86 -17.60 10.47
C ARG A 110 -33.59 -17.25 11.93
N THR A 111 -33.11 -16.04 12.20
CA THR A 111 -32.79 -15.55 13.56
C THR A 111 -34.05 -15.51 14.44
N LEU A 112 -35.17 -14.97 13.93
CA LEU A 112 -36.44 -14.96 14.68
C LEU A 112 -37.01 -16.36 14.91
N LEU A 113 -36.97 -17.23 13.90
CA LEU A 113 -37.50 -18.59 14.01
C LEU A 113 -36.68 -19.43 15.01
N GLN A 114 -35.35 -19.31 15.01
CA GLN A 114 -34.48 -19.97 16.00
C GLN A 114 -34.74 -19.50 17.43
N ALA A 115 -35.17 -18.24 17.60
CA ALA A 115 -35.56 -17.69 18.89
C ALA A 115 -37.04 -17.95 19.27
N GLY A 116 -37.78 -18.74 18.49
CA GLY A 116 -39.20 -19.02 18.73
C GLY A 116 -40.14 -17.84 18.47
N LYS A 117 -39.67 -16.77 17.82
CA LYS A 117 -40.42 -15.53 17.53
C LYS A 117 -41.17 -15.61 16.20
N THR A 118 -41.97 -16.66 16.00
CA THR A 118 -42.76 -16.89 14.77
C THR A 118 -43.80 -15.79 14.54
N ALA A 119 -44.50 -15.35 15.60
CA ALA A 119 -45.47 -14.27 15.51
C ALA A 119 -44.83 -12.93 15.10
N ALA A 120 -43.62 -12.65 15.60
CA ALA A 120 -42.88 -11.46 15.19
C ALA A 120 -42.53 -11.54 13.70
N TRP A 121 -42.04 -12.69 13.22
CA TRP A 121 -41.76 -12.90 11.80
C TRP A 121 -42.99 -12.64 10.92
N GLU A 122 -44.17 -13.10 11.32
CA GLU A 122 -45.40 -12.82 10.55
C GLU A 122 -45.72 -11.33 10.49
N SER A 123 -45.52 -10.57 11.57
CA SER A 123 -45.67 -9.12 11.56
C SER A 123 -44.66 -8.43 10.62
N PHE A 124 -43.38 -8.84 10.65
CA PHE A 124 -42.36 -8.34 9.70
C PHE A 124 -42.73 -8.67 8.25
N ARG A 125 -43.20 -9.90 8.01
CA ARG A 125 -43.60 -10.39 6.68
C ARG A 125 -44.86 -9.69 6.16
N GLN A 126 -45.75 -9.22 7.02
CA GLN A 126 -46.95 -8.49 6.62
C GLN A 126 -46.71 -6.99 6.43
N ASN A 127 -45.59 -6.45 6.94
CA ASN A 127 -45.28 -5.04 6.84
C ASN A 127 -44.91 -4.65 5.39
N PRO A 128 -45.74 -3.85 4.67
CA PRO A 128 -45.50 -3.49 3.27
C PRO A 128 -44.26 -2.61 3.08
N TYR A 129 -43.84 -1.90 4.13
CA TYR A 129 -42.65 -1.04 4.10
C TYR A 129 -41.35 -1.85 4.11
N LEU A 130 -41.38 -3.09 4.59
CA LEU A 130 -40.20 -3.96 4.68
C LEU A 130 -40.12 -4.97 3.55
N GLN A 131 -41.13 -5.03 2.67
CA GLN A 131 -41.13 -5.98 1.56
C GLN A 131 -40.04 -5.67 0.56
N PHE A 132 -39.43 -6.73 0.03
CA PHE A 132 -38.57 -6.64 -1.13
C PHE A 132 -39.33 -6.04 -2.32
N LYS A 133 -38.78 -4.97 -2.87
CA LYS A 133 -39.24 -4.33 -4.10
C LYS A 133 -38.08 -4.22 -5.06
N GLN A 134 -38.32 -4.58 -6.31
CA GLN A 134 -37.37 -4.32 -7.39
C GLN A 134 -37.22 -2.80 -7.54
N VAL A 135 -35.98 -2.33 -7.54
CA VAL A 135 -35.68 -0.92 -7.84
C VAL A 135 -35.98 -0.72 -9.32
N THR A 136 -36.92 0.15 -9.62
CA THR A 136 -37.08 0.62 -11.00
C THR A 136 -35.93 1.58 -11.25
N PRO A 137 -35.06 1.36 -12.25
CA PRO A 137 -33.99 2.30 -12.54
C PRO A 137 -34.60 3.66 -12.87
N ALA A 138 -34.42 4.62 -11.97
CA ALA A 138 -34.78 6.01 -12.18
C ALA A 138 -33.48 6.75 -12.48
N PHE A 139 -33.43 7.45 -13.61
CA PHE A 139 -32.33 8.34 -13.90
C PHE A 139 -32.48 9.59 -13.02
N GLU A 140 -31.62 9.74 -12.02
CA GLU A 140 -31.50 10.93 -11.19
C GLU A 140 -30.26 11.72 -11.66
N PRO A 141 -30.42 12.91 -12.29
CA PRO A 141 -29.29 13.67 -12.85
C PRO A 141 -28.24 14.09 -11.82
N GLU A 142 -28.67 14.24 -10.57
CA GLU A 142 -27.84 14.67 -9.43
C GLU A 142 -27.24 13.48 -8.65
N ASN A 143 -27.65 12.26 -8.98
CA ASN A 143 -27.25 11.04 -8.27
C ASN A 143 -26.72 10.03 -9.30
N ALA A 144 -25.43 10.17 -9.62
CA ALA A 144 -24.73 9.35 -10.61
C ALA A 144 -24.49 7.89 -10.15
N GLU A 145 -25.18 7.43 -9.10
CA GLU A 145 -25.33 6.01 -8.81
C GLU A 145 -26.19 5.39 -9.92
N ILE A 146 -25.58 5.19 -11.09
CA ILE A 146 -26.08 4.27 -12.10
C ILE A 146 -25.95 2.89 -11.45
N LEU A 147 -26.97 2.50 -10.69
CA LEU A 147 -27.23 1.12 -10.36
C LEU A 147 -27.39 0.42 -11.69
N ALA A 148 -26.30 -0.17 -12.19
CA ALA A 148 -26.31 -1.05 -13.33
C ALA A 148 -27.21 -2.24 -12.94
N ALA A 149 -28.51 -2.08 -13.15
CA ALA A 149 -29.51 -3.13 -13.08
C ALA A 149 -29.20 -4.11 -14.21
N SER A 150 -28.16 -4.90 -13.99
CA SER A 150 -27.60 -5.83 -14.94
C SER A 150 -28.23 -7.21 -14.69
N HIS A 151 -28.73 -7.78 -15.79
CA HIS A 151 -29.59 -8.97 -15.90
C HIS A 151 -31.06 -8.81 -15.49
N GLU A 152 -31.83 -8.18 -16.39
CA GLU A 152 -33.30 -8.20 -16.45
C GLU A 152 -33.91 -9.58 -16.09
N PRO A 153 -33.50 -10.73 -16.67
CA PRO A 153 -34.10 -12.02 -16.35
C PRO A 153 -33.86 -12.49 -14.91
N TYR A 154 -32.66 -12.24 -14.37
CA TYR A 154 -32.33 -12.61 -12.99
C TYR A 154 -33.07 -11.73 -11.99
N ALA A 155 -33.12 -10.43 -12.25
CA ALA A 155 -33.88 -9.48 -11.44
C ALA A 155 -35.38 -9.80 -11.45
N GLN A 156 -35.96 -10.12 -12.62
CA GLN A 156 -37.36 -10.55 -12.75
C GLN A 156 -37.63 -11.86 -12.01
N MET A 157 -36.74 -12.86 -12.10
CA MET A 157 -36.87 -14.12 -11.36
C MET A 157 -36.85 -13.86 -9.85
N LEU A 158 -35.88 -13.11 -9.35
CA LEU A 158 -35.79 -12.76 -7.93
C LEU A 158 -37.03 -11.97 -7.49
N ALA A 159 -37.48 -11.00 -8.28
CA ALA A 159 -38.70 -10.25 -8.02
C ALA A 159 -39.93 -11.17 -7.97
N ALA A 160 -40.10 -12.10 -8.91
CA ALA A 160 -41.21 -13.06 -8.90
C ALA A 160 -41.17 -14.01 -7.68
N CYS A 161 -39.97 -14.45 -7.27
CA CYS A 161 -39.79 -15.28 -6.08
C CYS A 161 -40.03 -14.50 -4.78
N ALA A 162 -39.56 -13.26 -4.71
CA ALA A 162 -39.50 -12.46 -3.49
C ALA A 162 -40.71 -11.53 -3.27
N ALA A 163 -41.38 -11.06 -4.33
CA ALA A 163 -42.44 -10.06 -4.25
C ALA A 163 -43.55 -10.49 -3.30
N GLY A 164 -43.76 -9.69 -2.24
CA GLY A 164 -44.78 -9.91 -1.21
C GLY A 164 -44.54 -11.10 -0.27
N ARG A 165 -43.39 -11.78 -0.39
CA ARG A 165 -43.05 -12.97 0.43
C ARG A 165 -41.73 -12.83 1.18
N ALA A 166 -40.82 -12.00 0.67
CA ALA A 166 -39.53 -11.74 1.29
C ALA A 166 -39.44 -10.29 1.76
N ILE A 167 -38.75 -10.11 2.87
CA ILE A 167 -38.36 -8.78 3.33
C ILE A 167 -37.06 -8.35 2.64
N ASP A 168 -36.91 -7.04 2.48
CA ASP A 168 -35.71 -6.39 1.99
C ASP A 168 -34.69 -6.26 3.13
N GLY A 169 -33.64 -7.08 3.07
CA GLY A 169 -32.63 -7.14 4.11
C GLY A 169 -31.77 -5.88 4.22
N GLU A 170 -31.46 -5.20 3.11
CA GLU A 170 -30.71 -3.92 3.15
C GLU A 170 -31.53 -2.83 3.81
N ARG A 171 -32.80 -2.72 3.40
CA ARG A 171 -33.73 -1.77 3.99
C ARG A 171 -33.92 -2.03 5.48
N LEU A 172 -34.10 -3.29 5.87
CA LEU A 172 -34.22 -3.66 7.29
C LEU A 172 -32.93 -3.33 8.06
N PHE A 173 -31.77 -3.63 7.48
CA PHE A 173 -30.46 -3.34 8.06
C PHE A 173 -30.32 -1.84 8.35
N ASN A 174 -30.49 -0.99 7.34
CA ASN A 174 -30.39 0.47 7.48
C ASN A 174 -31.39 1.06 8.50
N LEU A 175 -32.57 0.44 8.63
CA LEU A 175 -33.58 0.86 9.59
C LEU A 175 -33.24 0.48 11.03
N ILE A 176 -32.81 -0.77 11.28
CA ILE A 176 -32.48 -1.27 12.63
C ILE A 176 -31.19 -0.62 13.16
N GLU A 177 -30.33 -0.07 12.30
CA GLU A 177 -29.19 0.73 12.76
C GLU A 177 -29.59 1.94 13.61
N ASN A 178 -30.75 2.53 13.33
CA ASN A 178 -31.23 3.76 13.99
C ASN A 178 -32.52 3.57 14.79
N LYS A 179 -33.13 2.37 14.75
CA LYS A 179 -34.42 2.05 15.38
C LYS A 179 -34.37 0.70 16.09
N LYS A 180 -35.28 0.48 17.03
CA LYS A 180 -35.42 -0.85 17.65
C LYS A 180 -36.14 -1.78 16.70
N ALA A 181 -35.77 -3.05 16.68
CA ALA A 181 -36.42 -4.03 15.81
C ALA A 181 -37.91 -4.20 16.16
N SER A 182 -38.27 -4.09 17.44
CA SER A 182 -39.67 -4.14 17.87
C SER A 182 -40.49 -2.89 17.53
N ASP A 183 -39.89 -1.81 17.03
CA ASP A 183 -40.65 -0.65 16.50
C ASP A 183 -41.47 -1.03 15.25
N PHE A 184 -41.14 -2.15 14.61
CA PHE A 184 -41.88 -2.72 13.48
C PHE A 184 -42.94 -3.75 13.91
N LEU A 185 -43.16 -3.90 15.21
CA LEU A 185 -44.18 -4.77 15.81
C LEU A 185 -45.27 -3.92 16.48
N ASN A 186 -46.43 -4.53 16.74
CA ASN A 186 -47.53 -3.86 17.46
C ASN A 186 -47.24 -3.68 18.96
N THR A 187 -46.33 -4.48 19.51
CA THR A 187 -45.96 -4.46 20.93
C THR A 187 -44.45 -4.48 21.06
N PRO A 188 -43.86 -3.68 21.97
CA PRO A 188 -42.42 -3.74 22.27
C PRO A 188 -41.99 -5.15 22.67
N ASP A 189 -40.84 -5.59 22.18
CA ASP A 189 -40.29 -6.91 22.48
C ASP A 189 -38.77 -6.81 22.65
N PRO A 190 -38.27 -6.78 23.91
CA PRO A 190 -36.85 -6.57 24.17
C PRO A 190 -35.97 -7.71 23.66
N VAL A 191 -36.53 -8.92 23.49
CA VAL A 191 -35.81 -10.05 22.91
C VAL A 191 -35.60 -9.82 21.42
N VAL A 192 -36.61 -9.32 20.72
CA VAL A 192 -36.50 -8.96 19.29
C VAL A 192 -35.51 -7.81 19.10
N ASP A 193 -35.49 -6.83 20.01
CA ASP A 193 -34.52 -5.73 19.98
C ASP A 193 -33.08 -6.21 20.14
N ASP A 194 -32.81 -7.12 21.09
CA ASP A 194 -31.50 -7.73 21.28
C ASP A 194 -31.07 -8.56 20.06
N LEU A 195 -32.00 -9.34 19.49
CA LEU A 195 -31.75 -10.08 18.24
C LEU A 195 -31.44 -9.13 17.08
N GLY A 196 -32.14 -8.00 16.98
CA GLY A 196 -31.91 -6.98 15.97
C GLY A 196 -30.49 -6.41 16.05
N LYS A 197 -30.05 -6.03 17.25
CA LYS A 197 -28.67 -5.55 17.48
C LYS A 197 -27.63 -6.61 17.09
N LYS A 198 -27.79 -7.85 17.58
CA LYS A 198 -26.89 -8.96 17.26
C LYS A 198 -26.85 -9.27 15.76
N TRP A 199 -27.99 -9.17 15.09
CA TRP A 199 -28.10 -9.38 13.66
C TRP A 199 -27.36 -8.28 12.89
N VAL A 200 -27.57 -7.00 13.21
CA VAL A 200 -26.82 -5.88 12.61
C VAL A 200 -25.32 -6.02 12.83
N THR A 201 -24.87 -6.35 14.05
CA THR A 201 -23.44 -6.57 14.34
C THR A 201 -22.88 -7.70 13.46
N ARG A 202 -23.59 -8.82 13.34
CA ARG A 202 -23.16 -9.94 12.48
C ARG A 202 -23.11 -9.56 11.00
N VAL A 203 -24.11 -8.82 10.51
CA VAL A 203 -24.12 -8.34 9.11
C VAL A 203 -22.94 -7.39 8.88
N ARG A 204 -22.67 -6.48 9.82
CA ARG A 204 -21.50 -5.58 9.75
C ARG A 204 -20.19 -6.36 9.73
N GLU A 205 -20.04 -7.39 10.56
CA GLU A 205 -18.87 -8.27 10.56
C GLU A 205 -18.73 -9.05 9.25
N GLN A 206 -19.83 -9.57 8.69
CA GLN A 206 -19.82 -10.33 7.43
C GLN A 206 -19.44 -9.47 6.23
N LEU A 207 -19.95 -8.24 6.18
CA LEU A 207 -19.61 -7.26 5.14
C LEU A 207 -18.25 -6.59 5.40
N GLY A 208 -17.70 -6.77 6.60
CA GLY A 208 -16.55 -6.04 7.08
C GLY A 208 -16.76 -4.52 7.13
N VAL A 209 -18.00 -4.03 7.35
CA VAL A 209 -18.40 -2.62 7.17
C VAL A 209 -17.34 -1.66 7.75
N PRO A 210 -16.75 -0.81 6.91
CA PRO A 210 -15.54 -0.06 7.26
C PRO A 210 -15.83 1.31 7.86
N SER A 211 -14.73 1.91 8.30
CA SER A 211 -14.50 3.36 8.30
C SER A 211 -14.63 3.91 6.87
N ASN A 212 -15.49 4.91 6.63
CA ASN A 212 -15.53 5.55 5.31
C ASN A 212 -14.37 6.54 5.16
N CYS A 213 -13.22 6.05 4.67
CA CYS A 213 -12.06 6.89 4.34
C CYS A 213 -12.15 7.57 2.98
N TRP A 214 -13.16 7.25 2.16
CA TRP A 214 -13.30 7.82 0.82
C TRP A 214 -13.91 9.22 0.87
N ASP A 215 -13.29 10.14 0.14
CA ASP A 215 -13.74 11.50 -0.10
C ASP A 215 -14.25 11.60 -1.56
N PRO A 216 -15.59 11.55 -1.80
CA PRO A 216 -16.16 11.55 -3.14
C PRO A 216 -15.86 12.82 -3.94
N GLU A 217 -15.65 13.96 -3.28
CA GLU A 217 -15.37 15.24 -3.95
C GLU A 217 -13.96 15.27 -4.53
N ARG A 218 -13.01 14.59 -3.87
CA ARG A 218 -11.60 14.52 -4.30
C ARG A 218 -11.26 13.25 -5.07
N LEU A 219 -12.12 12.23 -5.02
CA LEU A 219 -11.86 10.89 -5.55
C LEU A 219 -10.62 10.24 -4.92
N GLU A 220 -10.44 10.45 -3.62
CA GLU A 220 -9.27 10.02 -2.86
C GLU A 220 -9.66 9.51 -1.47
N TYR A 221 -8.81 8.70 -0.86
CA TYR A 221 -8.92 8.28 0.52
C TYR A 221 -8.14 9.22 1.45
N ARG A 222 -8.71 9.51 2.61
CA ARG A 222 -8.15 10.41 3.62
C ARG A 222 -8.32 9.82 5.01
N PHE A 223 -7.21 9.71 5.73
CA PHE A 223 -7.21 9.11 7.06
C PHE A 223 -6.03 9.57 7.90
N GLU A 224 -6.21 9.51 9.21
CA GLU A 224 -5.15 9.65 10.19
C GLU A 224 -4.83 8.29 10.78
N SER A 225 -3.56 8.02 11.03
CA SER A 225 -3.08 6.82 11.70
C SER A 225 -2.11 7.19 12.82
N VAL A 226 -1.95 6.31 13.79
CA VAL A 226 -1.13 6.58 14.97
C VAL A 226 -0.31 5.37 15.38
N ALA A 227 0.90 5.64 15.84
CA ALA A 227 1.80 4.69 16.46
C ALA A 227 2.23 5.19 17.84
N ALA A 228 2.46 4.28 18.78
CA ALA A 228 3.10 4.60 20.06
C ALA A 228 4.58 4.20 20.02
N LEU A 229 5.46 5.17 20.24
CA LEU A 229 6.88 4.93 20.40
C LEU A 229 7.19 4.37 21.80
N PRO A 230 8.36 3.72 21.98
CA PRO A 230 8.90 3.42 23.31
C PRO A 230 8.92 4.66 24.21
N GLY A 231 8.49 4.50 25.46
CA GLY A 231 8.36 5.61 26.41
C GLY A 231 7.01 6.34 26.36
N GLY A 232 6.05 5.88 25.55
CA GLY A 232 4.67 6.37 25.55
C GLY A 232 4.44 7.63 24.71
N THR A 233 5.45 8.12 23.99
CA THR A 233 5.27 9.21 23.02
C THR A 233 4.46 8.71 21.83
N THR A 234 3.44 9.45 21.44
CA THR A 234 2.58 9.12 20.29
C THR A 234 3.06 9.86 19.05
N VAL A 235 2.95 9.21 17.89
CA VAL A 235 3.21 9.81 16.58
C VAL A 235 1.97 9.64 15.73
N CYS A 236 1.37 10.77 15.36
CA CYS A 236 0.24 10.82 14.45
C CYS A 236 0.74 11.10 13.03
N LEU A 237 0.25 10.31 12.08
CA LEU A 237 0.53 10.43 10.67
C LEU A 237 -0.79 10.69 9.94
N ASN A 238 -0.88 11.84 9.28
CA ASN A 238 -1.99 12.19 8.42
C ASN A 238 -1.67 11.78 6.99
N THR A 239 -2.64 11.19 6.29
CA THR A 239 -2.56 10.86 4.88
C THR A 239 -3.57 11.72 4.14
N PRO A 240 -3.16 12.89 3.61
CA PRO A 240 -4.09 13.86 3.04
C PRO A 240 -4.58 13.46 1.64
N GLU A 241 -3.83 12.63 0.93
CA GLU A 241 -4.06 12.24 -0.46
C GLU A 241 -3.64 10.78 -0.64
N TYR A 242 -4.60 9.87 -0.76
CA TYR A 242 -4.32 8.48 -1.12
C TYR A 242 -5.28 8.02 -2.23
N ASN A 243 -4.77 7.81 -3.43
CA ASN A 243 -5.59 7.50 -4.60
C ASN A 243 -6.00 6.01 -4.73
N GLY A 244 -5.65 5.17 -3.75
CA GLY A 244 -5.97 3.73 -3.76
C GLY A 244 -5.05 2.85 -4.62
N GLN A 245 -3.91 3.36 -5.12
CA GLN A 245 -2.97 2.53 -5.91
C GLN A 245 -1.87 1.91 -5.04
N THR A 246 -0.98 2.74 -4.48
CA THR A 246 0.15 2.29 -3.67
C THR A 246 0.31 3.24 -2.50
N LEU A 247 0.16 2.70 -1.29
CA LEU A 247 0.36 3.46 -0.06
C LEU A 247 1.84 3.39 0.33
N GLY A 248 2.59 4.45 0.04
CA GLY A 248 4.00 4.60 0.32
C GLY A 248 4.28 5.48 1.53
N TRP A 249 5.54 5.49 1.98
CA TRP A 249 5.97 6.30 3.12
C TRP A 249 5.82 7.80 2.87
N GLN A 250 5.89 8.23 1.61
CA GLN A 250 5.76 9.62 1.19
C GLN A 250 4.33 10.17 1.32
N ASP A 251 3.34 9.29 1.42
CA ASP A 251 1.94 9.70 1.54
C ASP A 251 1.59 10.15 2.97
N PHE A 252 2.48 9.84 3.92
CA PHE A 252 2.29 10.16 5.34
C PHE A 252 2.99 11.46 5.71
N VAL A 253 2.23 12.36 6.33
CA VAL A 253 2.74 13.60 6.91
C VAL A 253 2.56 13.55 8.42
N GLN A 254 3.66 13.73 9.17
CA GLN A 254 3.57 13.83 10.62
C GLN A 254 2.78 15.09 11.00
N SER A 255 1.79 14.93 11.88
CA SER A 255 0.95 16.02 12.36
C SER A 255 0.73 15.92 13.87
N ALA A 256 0.17 16.96 14.49
CA ALA A 256 -0.29 16.87 15.88
C ALA A 256 -1.39 15.80 16.04
N GLY A 257 -2.17 15.58 14.98
CA GLY A 257 -3.23 14.57 14.86
C GLY A 257 -4.38 14.76 15.86
N ASN A 258 -5.43 13.95 15.69
CA ASN A 258 -6.55 13.94 16.61
C ASN A 258 -6.16 13.35 17.98
N PRO A 259 -6.31 14.08 19.11
CA PRO A 259 -6.03 13.56 20.44
C PRO A 259 -6.81 12.28 20.81
N ALA A 260 -7.95 12.03 20.16
CA ALA A 260 -8.72 10.80 20.36
C ALA A 260 -7.98 9.54 19.86
N LEU A 261 -7.19 9.66 18.79
CA LEU A 261 -6.38 8.55 18.27
C LEU A 261 -5.26 8.16 19.23
N GLN A 262 -4.78 9.11 20.03
CA GLN A 262 -3.63 8.91 20.92
C GLN A 262 -3.96 8.12 22.20
N LYS A 263 -5.21 7.70 22.39
CA LYS A 263 -5.66 6.90 23.54
C LYS A 263 -5.53 5.41 23.29
N ASP A 264 -5.44 4.63 24.36
CA ASP A 264 -5.47 3.15 24.34
C ASP A 264 -4.42 2.52 23.40
N LEU A 265 -3.26 3.17 23.30
CA LEU A 265 -2.12 2.66 22.56
C LEU A 265 -1.22 1.85 23.48
N ASP A 266 -0.67 0.77 22.96
CA ASP A 266 0.25 -0.10 23.67
C ASP A 266 1.70 0.18 23.23
N PRO A 267 2.50 0.91 24.02
CA PRO A 267 3.90 1.16 23.69
C PRO A 267 4.79 -0.09 23.78
N THR A 268 4.30 -1.19 24.40
CA THR A 268 5.06 -2.44 24.53
C THR A 268 5.13 -3.23 23.23
N LEU A 269 4.30 -2.89 22.24
CA LEU A 269 4.36 -3.45 20.89
C LEU A 269 5.56 -2.96 20.07
N ALA A 270 6.34 -2.01 20.60
CA ALA A 270 7.55 -1.55 19.94
C ALA A 270 8.66 -2.61 20.01
N MET A 271 9.34 -2.80 18.89
CA MET A 271 10.45 -3.73 18.73
C MET A 271 11.76 -2.97 18.62
N GLU A 272 12.78 -3.39 19.38
CA GLU A 272 14.14 -2.90 19.22
C GLU A 272 14.87 -3.73 18.14
N HIS A 273 15.49 -3.04 17.20
CA HIS A 273 16.36 -3.60 16.18
C HIS A 273 17.79 -3.22 16.51
N ARG A 274 18.64 -4.23 16.74
CA ARG A 274 20.09 -4.05 16.82
C ARG A 274 20.76 -5.00 15.86
N ARG A 275 21.48 -4.45 14.91
CA ARG A 275 22.19 -5.24 13.91
C ARG A 275 23.57 -4.65 13.64
N THR A 276 24.56 -5.52 13.60
CA THR A 276 25.91 -5.19 13.17
C THR A 276 26.15 -5.90 11.85
N PHE A 277 26.59 -5.15 10.84
CA PHE A 277 26.82 -5.65 9.50
C PHE A 277 28.21 -5.26 9.03
N ILE A 278 28.74 -6.03 8.09
CA ILE A 278 29.80 -5.55 7.20
C ILE A 278 29.07 -4.86 6.04
N PRO A 279 29.17 -3.53 5.91
CA PRO A 279 28.43 -2.81 4.87
C PRO A 279 28.90 -3.26 3.48
N THR A 280 27.95 -3.43 2.56
CA THR A 280 28.25 -3.74 1.16
C THR A 280 28.22 -2.45 0.35
N ARG A 281 29.17 -2.24 -0.56
CA ARG A 281 29.08 -1.12 -1.50
C ARG A 281 27.79 -1.22 -2.31
N VAL A 282 27.19 -0.08 -2.60
CA VAL A 282 26.10 -0.01 -3.58
C VAL A 282 26.62 -0.54 -4.91
N SER A 283 25.80 -1.36 -5.58
CA SER A 283 26.07 -1.84 -6.94
C SER A 283 24.77 -1.86 -7.71
N PHE A 284 24.85 -1.57 -9.00
CA PHE A 284 23.73 -1.58 -9.94
C PHE A 284 24.24 -1.94 -11.34
N PRO A 285 23.39 -2.47 -12.22
CA PRO A 285 23.81 -2.80 -13.58
C PRO A 285 24.23 -1.53 -14.34
N GLY A 286 25.29 -1.64 -15.16
CA GLY A 286 25.89 -0.48 -15.85
C GLY A 286 26.77 0.41 -14.98
N MET A 287 26.97 0.11 -13.69
CA MET A 287 27.85 0.89 -12.81
C MET A 287 29.31 0.86 -13.28
N PRO A 288 30.00 2.01 -13.37
CA PRO A 288 31.44 2.04 -13.64
C PRO A 288 32.24 1.30 -12.55
N ARG A 289 33.20 0.46 -12.96
CA ARG A 289 34.09 -0.22 -12.00
C ARG A 289 35.09 0.76 -11.38
N ALA A 290 35.22 0.68 -10.06
CA ALA A 290 36.10 1.55 -9.29
C ALA A 290 37.62 1.28 -9.43
N ARG A 291 38.07 0.30 -10.21
CA ARG A 291 39.49 -0.13 -10.25
C ARG A 291 40.06 -0.34 -11.65
N TRP A 292 39.36 -1.09 -12.50
CA TRP A 292 39.81 -1.37 -13.87
C TRP A 292 38.80 -0.92 -14.90
N TRP A 293 39.26 -0.80 -16.14
CA TRP A 293 38.37 -0.67 -17.27
C TRP A 293 37.64 -2.01 -17.46
N GLU A 294 36.32 -1.95 -17.55
CA GLU A 294 35.47 -3.06 -17.97
C GLU A 294 34.76 -2.59 -19.24
N MET A 295 34.51 -3.50 -20.18
CA MET A 295 33.60 -3.17 -21.28
C MET A 295 32.19 -3.09 -20.69
N GLU A 296 31.59 -1.91 -20.81
CA GLU A 296 30.28 -1.63 -20.24
C GLU A 296 29.22 -2.64 -20.72
N ASP A 297 28.35 -3.02 -19.80
CA ASP A 297 27.18 -3.83 -20.11
C ASP A 297 26.26 -3.05 -21.06
N ASN A 298 25.92 -3.63 -22.21
CA ASN A 298 25.09 -2.96 -23.21
C ASN A 298 23.62 -2.83 -22.81
N THR A 299 23.21 -3.48 -21.71
CA THR A 299 21.83 -3.44 -21.23
C THR A 299 21.45 -2.09 -20.63
N ILE A 300 22.41 -1.36 -20.02
CA ILE A 300 22.19 -0.05 -19.40
C ILE A 300 23.27 0.94 -19.84
N ASP A 301 22.89 1.90 -20.67
CA ASP A 301 23.76 3.00 -21.13
C ASP A 301 23.51 4.27 -20.30
N LEU A 302 24.30 4.42 -19.23
CA LEU A 302 24.26 5.61 -18.37
C LEU A 302 24.82 6.88 -19.06
N SER A 303 25.61 6.71 -20.13
CA SER A 303 26.19 7.84 -20.88
C SER A 303 25.16 8.56 -21.75
N ASN A 304 24.09 7.86 -22.13
CA ASN A 304 22.99 8.37 -22.95
C ASN A 304 21.79 8.86 -22.13
N VAL A 305 21.99 9.17 -20.84
CA VAL A 305 20.96 9.82 -20.01
C VAL A 305 20.70 11.22 -20.57
N LYS A 306 19.50 11.41 -21.14
CA LYS A 306 19.05 12.70 -21.69
C LYS A 306 18.19 13.43 -20.67
N ALA A 307 18.79 14.34 -19.91
CA ALA A 307 18.07 15.21 -18.99
C ALA A 307 17.72 16.55 -19.64
N ALA A 308 16.47 17.01 -19.50
CA ALA A 308 16.13 18.40 -19.77
C ALA A 308 16.62 19.30 -18.62
N LYS A 309 16.64 20.62 -18.84
CA LYS A 309 17.07 21.60 -17.83
C LYS A 309 16.22 21.57 -16.54
N THR A 310 15.00 21.04 -16.62
CA THR A 310 14.06 20.91 -15.50
C THR A 310 14.16 19.58 -14.77
N ASP A 311 14.94 18.62 -15.29
CA ASP A 311 14.95 17.24 -14.81
C ASP A 311 16.00 17.04 -13.72
N THR A 312 15.91 17.82 -12.63
CA THR A 312 16.90 17.81 -11.54
C THR A 312 17.08 16.41 -10.95
N GLY A 313 16.02 15.61 -10.85
CA GLY A 313 16.11 14.23 -10.36
C GLY A 313 16.95 13.32 -11.26
N VAL A 314 16.85 13.48 -12.58
CA VAL A 314 17.64 12.72 -13.56
C VAL A 314 19.10 13.15 -13.50
N LEU A 315 19.37 14.44 -13.34
CA LEU A 315 20.72 14.97 -13.16
C LEU A 315 21.37 14.45 -11.88
N LEU A 316 20.66 14.46 -10.75
CA LEU A 316 21.14 13.92 -9.48
C LEU A 316 21.42 12.42 -9.57
N LEU A 317 20.55 11.66 -10.25
CA LEU A 317 20.78 10.24 -10.46
C LEU A 317 22.02 9.99 -11.34
N ALA A 318 22.18 10.73 -12.44
CA ALA A 318 23.34 10.60 -13.32
C ALA A 318 24.64 10.94 -12.58
N GLU A 319 24.64 12.03 -11.80
CA GLU A 319 25.76 12.45 -10.97
C GLU A 319 26.11 11.40 -9.93
N PHE A 320 25.11 10.87 -9.22
CA PHE A 320 25.29 9.77 -8.28
C PHE A 320 25.91 8.55 -8.98
N CYS A 321 25.32 8.09 -10.08
CA CYS A 321 25.74 6.86 -10.75
C CYS A 321 27.17 6.95 -11.30
N LEU A 322 27.55 8.11 -11.85
CA LEU A 322 28.84 8.29 -12.53
C LEU A 322 29.97 8.75 -11.61
N LEU A 323 29.68 9.56 -10.59
CA LEU A 323 30.71 10.21 -9.77
C LEU A 323 30.76 9.68 -8.33
N TYR A 324 29.61 9.48 -7.70
CA TYR A 324 29.54 9.26 -6.25
C TYR A 324 29.21 7.83 -5.82
N SER A 325 28.76 6.96 -6.74
CA SER A 325 28.28 5.61 -6.44
C SER A 325 29.30 4.74 -5.67
N ASN A 326 30.60 5.02 -5.83
CA ASN A 326 31.69 4.29 -5.18
C ASN A 326 31.80 4.52 -3.66
N ASP A 327 31.23 5.62 -3.16
CA ASP A 327 31.34 6.04 -1.75
C ASP A 327 30.11 5.66 -0.91
N TRP A 328 29.15 4.95 -1.51
CA TRP A 328 27.91 4.59 -0.84
C TRP A 328 27.91 3.14 -0.39
N LEU A 329 27.48 2.95 0.86
CA LEU A 329 27.34 1.65 1.49
C LEU A 329 25.85 1.37 1.76
N LEU A 330 25.46 0.12 1.55
CA LEU A 330 24.12 -0.39 1.77
C LEU A 330 24.09 -1.20 3.07
N ILE A 331 23.17 -0.85 3.95
CA ILE A 331 22.90 -1.56 5.20
C ILE A 331 21.41 -1.95 5.20
N PRO A 332 21.07 -3.22 4.96
CA PRO A 332 19.68 -3.63 4.88
C PRO A 332 19.07 -3.70 6.29
N LEU A 333 17.90 -3.08 6.46
CA LEU A 333 17.09 -3.21 7.67
C LEU A 333 15.73 -3.81 7.31
N SER A 334 15.49 -5.06 7.73
CA SER A 334 14.18 -5.69 7.60
C SER A 334 13.30 -5.32 8.79
N VAL A 335 12.14 -4.74 8.52
CA VAL A 335 11.11 -4.41 9.52
C VAL A 335 9.78 -5.04 9.13
N PRO A 336 8.90 -5.35 10.08
CA PRO A 336 7.57 -5.83 9.75
C PRO A 336 6.75 -4.74 9.03
N VAL A 337 5.81 -5.16 8.19
CA VAL A 337 4.93 -4.26 7.42
C VAL A 337 4.04 -3.44 8.37
N GLY A 338 3.68 -2.21 7.98
CA GLY A 338 2.79 -1.35 8.75
C GLY A 338 3.41 -0.79 10.03
N HIS A 339 4.74 -0.72 10.09
CA HIS A 339 5.47 -0.18 11.24
C HIS A 339 6.10 1.17 10.93
N LEU A 340 6.00 2.08 11.89
CA LEU A 340 6.80 3.29 11.93
C LEU A 340 8.19 2.96 12.47
N VAL A 341 9.24 3.33 11.74
CA VAL A 341 10.63 3.07 12.11
C VAL A 341 11.33 4.36 12.52
N LYS A 342 11.83 4.39 13.75
CA LYS A 342 12.73 5.42 14.26
C LYS A 342 14.14 4.85 14.28
N LYS A 343 15.02 5.36 13.42
CA LYS A 343 16.43 4.98 13.41
C LYS A 343 17.24 5.83 14.39
N SER A 344 18.22 5.21 15.05
CA SER A 344 19.33 5.88 15.73
C SER A 344 20.62 5.35 15.14
N LEU A 345 21.32 6.16 14.34
CA LEU A 345 22.67 5.79 13.95
C LEU A 345 23.60 6.08 15.14
N GLY A 346 24.18 5.03 15.71
CA GLY A 346 25.38 5.17 16.51
C GLY A 346 26.53 5.43 15.54
N ALA A 347 27.14 6.61 15.64
CA ALA A 347 28.37 6.93 14.92
C ALA A 347 29.54 6.12 15.45
#